data_AF-A0A1B1UZ76-F1
#
_entry.id   AF-A0A1B1UZ76-F1
#
_cell.length_a   1.000
_cell.length_b   1.000
_cell.length_c   1.000
_cell.angle_alpha   90.00
_cell.angle_beta   90.00
_cell.angle_gamma   90.00
#
_symmetry.space_group_name_H-M   'P 1'
#
loop_
_entity.id
_entity.type
_entity.pdbx_description
1 polymer ?
#
loop_
_entity_poly.entity_id
_entity_poly.type
_entity_poly.pdbx_seq_one_letter_code
_entity_poly.pdbx_strand_id
1 'polypeptide(L)'
;KNGISLDLPSLNIQRGRDHGVPGYNHWRIHCNLGQANMAYDGSFILPDHAEEQRLKIQNVYSHVDDIDLFPGAMTETLLPDSSVGPTFACLLGKQFKKLREGDRYWL
;
A
#
# COMPACT_ATOMS: atom_id res chain seq x y z
N LYS A 1 -10.48 34.95 1.79
CA LYS A 1 -9.32 34.05 1.71
C LYS A 1 -9.60 33.07 0.58
N ASN A 2 -8.91 33.21 -0.56
CA ASN A 2 -9.05 32.28 -1.68
C ASN A 2 -8.12 31.09 -1.41
N GLY A 3 -8.64 30.04 -0.77
CA GLY A 3 -7.91 28.81 -0.56
C GLY A 3 -7.95 27.95 -1.81
N ILE A 4 -6.81 27.46 -2.27
CA ILE A 4 -6.74 26.42 -3.29
C ILE A 4 -7.25 25.12 -2.64
N SER A 5 -8.27 24.49 -3.25
CA SER A 5 -8.73 23.18 -2.83
C SER A 5 -7.70 22.12 -3.23
N LEU A 6 -7.40 21.18 -2.33
CA LEU A 6 -6.38 20.15 -2.54
C LEU A 6 -7.00 18.76 -2.55
N ASP A 7 -6.43 17.87 -3.36
CA ASP A 7 -6.77 16.45 -3.43
C ASP A 7 -5.89 15.67 -2.45
N LEU A 8 -6.48 15.23 -1.32
CA LEU A 8 -5.73 14.57 -0.25
C LEU A 8 -5.10 13.21 -0.67
N PRO A 9 -5.79 12.31 -1.38
CA PRO A 9 -5.17 11.10 -1.93
C PRO A 9 -3.94 11.40 -2.81
N SER A 10 -4.03 12.38 -3.71
CA SER A 10 -2.93 12.79 -4.58
C SER A 10 -1.75 13.35 -3.77
N LEU A 11 -2.05 14.14 -2.73
CA LEU A 11 -1.04 14.63 -1.80
C LEU A 11 -0.36 13.51 -1.01
N ASN A 12 -1.08 12.44 -0.64
CA ASN A 12 -0.48 11.30 0.06
C ASN A 12 0.50 10.54 -0.84
N ILE A 13 0.16 10.35 -2.12
CA ILE A 13 1.08 9.78 -3.12
C ILE A 13 2.32 10.66 -3.23
N GLN A 14 2.13 11.96 -3.45
CA GLN A 14 3.25 12.90 -3.60
C GLN A 14 4.14 12.97 -2.35
N ARG A 15 3.53 12.95 -1.15
CA ARG A 15 4.27 12.93 0.12
C ARG A 15 5.08 11.65 0.29
N GLY A 16 4.52 10.50 -0.12
CA GLY A 16 5.25 9.22 -0.12
C GLY A 16 6.53 9.31 -0.95
N ARG A 17 6.42 9.84 -2.17
CA ARG A 17 7.55 10.05 -3.08
C ARG A 17 8.57 11.06 -2.54
N ASP A 18 8.09 12.19 -2.02
CA ASP A 18 8.93 13.24 -1.42
C ASP A 18 9.74 12.73 -0.22
N HIS A 19 9.12 11.91 0.63
CA HIS A 19 9.78 11.29 1.77
C HIS A 19 10.63 10.05 1.40
N GLY A 20 10.70 9.67 0.12
CA GLY A 20 11.46 8.50 -0.32
C GLY A 20 10.92 7.17 0.20
N VAL A 21 9.61 7.09 0.48
CA VAL A 21 8.97 5.84 0.92
C VAL A 21 9.04 4.83 -0.24
N PRO A 22 9.60 3.62 -0.03
CA PRO A 22 9.65 2.61 -1.07
C PRO A 22 8.27 2.23 -1.61
N GLY A 23 8.22 1.80 -2.87
CA GLY A 23 7.01 1.33 -3.53
C GLY A 23 6.38 0.11 -2.86
N TYR A 24 5.16 -0.20 -3.28
CA TYR A 24 4.30 -1.24 -2.73
C TYR A 24 4.98 -2.61 -2.64
N ASN A 25 5.71 -3.03 -3.69
CA ASN A 25 6.32 -4.36 -3.73
C ASN A 25 7.40 -4.56 -2.65
N HIS A 26 8.15 -3.50 -2.30
CA HIS A 26 9.11 -3.53 -1.20
C HIS A 26 8.46 -3.91 0.13
N TRP A 27 7.29 -3.33 0.41
CA TRP A 27 6.57 -3.58 1.66
C TRP A 27 5.90 -4.94 1.70
N ARG A 28 5.45 -5.47 0.55
CA ARG A 28 4.99 -6.86 0.47
C ARG A 28 6.09 -7.85 0.86
N ILE A 29 7.32 -7.64 0.37
CA ILE A 29 8.50 -8.44 0.73
C ILE A 29 8.79 -8.31 2.22
N HIS A 30 8.82 -7.07 2.74
CA HIS A 30 9.02 -6.80 4.17
C HIS A 30 7.99 -7.51 5.08
N CYS A 31 6.79 -7.76 4.55
CA CYS A 31 5.68 -8.43 5.23
C CYS A 31 5.55 -9.92 4.89
N ASN A 32 6.46 -10.50 4.10
CA ASN A 32 6.41 -11.91 3.66
C ASN A 32 5.10 -12.29 2.93
N LEU A 33 4.51 -11.35 2.17
CA LEU A 33 3.26 -11.55 1.44
C LEU A 33 3.47 -12.07 0.01
N GLY A 34 4.72 -12.31 -0.39
CA GLY A 34 5.09 -12.59 -1.79
C GLY A 34 5.05 -11.32 -2.65
N GLN A 35 5.81 -11.33 -3.74
CA GLN A 35 5.94 -10.15 -4.62
C GLN A 35 4.76 -10.03 -5.59
N ALA A 36 4.36 -8.79 -5.85
CA ALA A 36 3.67 -8.44 -7.08
C ALA A 36 4.61 -8.64 -8.27
N ASN A 37 4.11 -9.16 -9.38
CA ASN A 37 4.92 -9.54 -10.54
C ASN A 37 4.24 -9.16 -11.86
N MET A 38 5.02 -9.05 -12.93
CA MET A 38 4.50 -8.99 -14.30
C MET A 38 4.28 -10.41 -14.83
N ALA A 39 3.14 -10.68 -15.44
CA ALA A 39 2.94 -11.86 -16.27
C ALA A 39 3.63 -11.70 -17.64
N TYR A 40 3.76 -12.81 -18.37
CA TYR A 40 4.41 -12.82 -19.69
C TYR A 40 3.66 -11.98 -20.74
N ASP A 41 2.34 -11.86 -20.59
CA ASP A 41 1.48 -11.03 -21.44
C ASP A 41 1.47 -9.54 -21.06
N GLY A 42 2.28 -9.16 -20.06
CA GLY A 42 2.36 -7.80 -19.53
C GLY A 42 1.26 -7.46 -18.53
N SER A 43 0.37 -8.40 -18.18
CA SER A 43 -0.61 -8.17 -17.12
C SER A 43 0.02 -8.18 -15.73
N PHE A 44 -0.57 -7.44 -14.80
CA PHE A 44 -0.08 -7.39 -13.43
C PHE A 44 -0.59 -8.60 -12.66
N ILE A 45 0.29 -9.26 -11.91
CA ILE A 45 -0.04 -10.29 -10.92
C ILE A 45 0.03 -9.63 -9.54
N LEU A 46 -1.15 -9.29 -9.00
CA LEU A 46 -1.32 -8.71 -7.67
C LEU A 46 -2.14 -9.68 -6.80
N PRO A 47 -1.49 -10.50 -5.94
CA PRO A 47 -2.15 -11.62 -5.26
C PRO A 47 -3.31 -11.24 -4.35
N ASP A 48 -3.22 -10.05 -3.74
CA ASP A 48 -4.17 -9.60 -2.72
C ASP A 48 -5.19 -8.58 -3.26
N HIS A 49 -5.33 -8.46 -4.59
CA HIS A 49 -6.27 -7.53 -5.23
C HIS A 49 -7.36 -8.27 -5.98
N ALA A 50 -8.60 -7.79 -5.84
CA ALA A 50 -9.68 -8.19 -6.74
C ALA A 50 -9.34 -7.79 -8.20
N GLU A 51 -9.86 -8.56 -9.16
CA GLU A 51 -9.59 -8.36 -10.58
C GLU A 51 -9.86 -6.92 -11.06
N GLU A 52 -10.99 -6.33 -10.64
CA GLU A 52 -11.35 -4.96 -10.98
C GLU A 52 -10.28 -3.95 -10.53
N GLN A 53 -9.75 -4.10 -9.31
CA GLN A 53 -8.74 -3.19 -8.78
C GLN A 53 -7.39 -3.37 -9.48
N ARG A 54 -7.03 -4.61 -9.77
CA ARG A 54 -5.82 -4.95 -10.52
C ARG A 54 -5.81 -4.28 -11.90
N LEU A 55 -6.94 -4.34 -12.63
CA LEU A 55 -7.08 -3.68 -13.93
C LEU A 55 -6.96 -2.16 -13.82
N LYS A 56 -7.54 -1.54 -12.78
CA LYS A 56 -7.42 -0.09 -12.57
C LYS A 56 -5.97 0.33 -12.29
N ILE A 57 -5.24 -0.42 -11.48
CA ILE A 57 -3.82 -0.15 -11.19
C ILE A 57 -2.97 -0.31 -12.44
N GLN A 58 -3.19 -1.38 -13.21
CA GLN A 58 -2.46 -1.64 -14.46
C GLN A 58 -2.68 -0.55 -15.51
N ASN A 59 -3.84 0.12 -15.50
CA ASN A 59 -4.10 1.26 -16.38
C ASN A 59 -3.36 2.55 -15.97
N VAL A 60 -2.83 2.62 -14.75
CA VAL A 60 -2.16 3.80 -14.20
C VAL A 60 -0.64 3.65 -14.17
N TYR A 61 -0.12 2.45 -13.87
CA TYR A 61 1.31 2.18 -13.75
C TYR A 61 1.83 1.33 -14.90
N SER A 62 3.05 1.62 -15.36
CA SER A 62 3.74 0.88 -16.42
C SER A 62 4.35 -0.44 -15.94
N HIS A 63 4.78 -0.49 -14.68
CA HIS A 63 5.41 -1.66 -14.08
C HIS A 63 4.91 -1.85 -12.64
N VAL A 64 4.86 -3.11 -12.17
CA VAL A 64 4.40 -3.44 -10.81
C VAL A 64 5.25 -2.82 -9.70
N ASP A 65 6.53 -2.60 -9.97
CA ASP A 65 7.45 -1.98 -8.99
C ASP A 65 7.29 -0.45 -8.89
N ASP A 66 6.58 0.18 -9.84
CA ASP A 66 6.29 1.62 -9.81
C ASP A 66 5.09 1.97 -8.91
N ILE A 67 4.33 0.96 -8.44
CA ILE A 67 3.13 1.16 -7.63
C ILE A 67 3.52 1.80 -6.30
N ASP A 68 3.01 3.00 -6.02
CA ASP A 68 3.20 3.65 -4.73
C ASP A 68 2.52 2.85 -3.60
N LEU A 69 3.14 2.82 -2.40
CA LEU A 69 2.63 2.07 -1.25
C LEU A 69 1.16 2.39 -0.94
N PHE A 70 0.82 3.69 -0.87
CA PHE A 70 -0.51 4.12 -0.44
C PHE A 70 -1.63 3.56 -1.34
N PRO A 71 -1.67 3.84 -2.65
CA PRO A 71 -2.70 3.27 -3.51
C PRO A 71 -2.60 1.74 -3.60
N GLY A 72 -1.40 1.16 -3.65
CA GLY A 72 -1.22 -0.29 -3.72
C GLY A 72 -1.85 -1.04 -2.55
N ALA A 73 -1.60 -0.59 -1.31
CA ALA A 73 -2.15 -1.22 -0.11
C ALA A 73 -3.61 -0.81 0.18
N MET A 74 -4.05 0.39 -0.23
CA MET A 74 -5.45 0.84 -0.06
C MET A 74 -6.44 0.02 -0.90
N THR A 75 -6.01 -0.53 -2.02
CA THR A 75 -6.87 -1.27 -2.96
C THR A 75 -6.79 -2.78 -2.80
N GLU A 76 -6.06 -3.28 -1.81
CA GLU A 76 -6.07 -4.69 -1.47
C GLU A 76 -7.47 -5.12 -1.00
N THR A 77 -7.80 -6.38 -1.26
CA THR A 77 -8.98 -7.03 -0.70
C THR A 77 -8.84 -7.05 0.82
N LEU A 78 -9.88 -6.60 1.51
CA LEU A 78 -9.88 -6.55 2.98
C LEU A 78 -9.79 -7.97 3.54
N LEU A 79 -9.03 -8.12 4.63
CA LEU A 79 -9.06 -9.36 5.41
C LEU A 79 -10.45 -9.56 6.05
N PRO A 80 -10.85 -10.80 6.38
CA PRO A 80 -12.08 -11.06 7.13
C PRO A 80 -12.11 -10.24 8.42
N ASP A 81 -13.25 -9.58 8.67
CA ASP A 81 -13.49 -8.72 9.84
C ASP A 81 -12.47 -7.58 10.02
N SER A 82 -11.81 -7.15 8.94
CA SER A 82 -10.82 -6.06 8.92
C SER A 82 -11.27 -4.89 8.04
N SER A 83 -10.76 -3.69 8.34
CA SER A 83 -10.90 -2.51 7.48
C SER A 83 -9.68 -2.30 6.55
N VAL A 84 -8.70 -3.21 6.59
CA VAL A 84 -7.47 -3.13 5.78
C VAL A 84 -7.11 -4.48 5.18
N GLY A 85 -6.42 -4.44 4.03
CA GLY A 85 -5.81 -5.60 3.41
C GLY A 85 -4.50 -6.05 4.09
N PRO A 86 -3.89 -7.15 3.61
CA PRO A 86 -2.74 -7.79 4.24
C PRO A 86 -1.52 -6.88 4.48
N THR A 87 -1.19 -6.00 3.52
CA THR A 87 0.00 -5.13 3.65
C THR A 87 -0.18 -4.12 4.77
N PHE A 88 -1.31 -3.41 4.81
CA PHE A 88 -1.57 -2.47 5.90
C PHE A 88 -1.82 -3.17 7.24
N ALA A 89 -2.44 -4.36 7.26
CA ALA A 89 -2.55 -5.15 8.48
C ALA A 89 -1.17 -5.46 9.08
N CYS A 90 -0.21 -5.88 8.25
CA CYS A 90 1.17 -6.11 8.66
C CYS A 90 1.85 -4.82 9.18
N LEU A 91 1.80 -3.73 8.40
CA LEU A 91 2.52 -2.49 8.75
C LEU A 91 1.95 -1.84 10.00
N LEU A 92 0.62 -1.70 10.08
CA LEU A 92 -0.05 -1.15 11.25
C LEU A 92 0.17 -2.05 12.47
N GLY A 93 0.00 -3.36 12.33
CA GLY A 93 0.25 -4.31 13.42
C GLY A 93 1.67 -4.23 13.97
N LYS A 94 2.68 -4.20 13.11
CA LYS A 94 4.09 -4.01 13.52
C LYS A 94 4.30 -2.66 14.21
N GLN A 95 3.72 -1.58 13.68
CA GLN A 95 3.88 -0.25 14.24
C GLN A 95 3.20 -0.12 15.61
N PHE A 96 1.95 -0.57 15.76
CA PHE A 96 1.23 -0.54 17.03
C PHE A 96 1.85 -1.46 18.08
N LYS A 97 2.37 -2.63 17.68
CA LYS A 97 3.15 -3.49 18.58
C LYS A 97 4.37 -2.74 19.13
N LYS A 98 5.15 -2.07 18.27
CA LYS A 98 6.32 -1.28 18.69
C LYS A 98 5.93 -0.10 19.58
N LEU A 99 4.83 0.60 19.26
CA LEU A 99 4.32 1.68 20.10
C LEU A 99 3.98 1.17 21.50
N ARG A 100 3.27 0.04 21.57
CA ARG A 100 2.91 -0.61 22.84
C ARG A 100 4.15 -1.01 23.64
N GLU A 101 5.06 -1.77 23.03
CA GLU A 101 6.23 -2.33 23.71
C GLU A 101 7.29 -1.27 24.04
N GLY A 102 7.32 -0.17 23.28
CA GLY A 102 8.23 0.95 23.49
C GLY A 102 7.70 2.03 24.44
N ASP A 103 6.43 1.98 24.83
CA ASP A 103 5.84 2.95 25.75
C ASP A 103 6.01 2.49 27.20
N ARG A 104 6.82 3.23 27.95
CA ARG A 104 7.09 2.99 29.37
C ARG A 104 5.85 3.07 30.27
N TYR A 105 4.77 3.69 29.80
CA TYR A 105 3.52 3.86 30.54
C TYR A 105 2.43 2.88 30.09
N TRP A 106 2.73 2.02 29.12
CA TRP A 106 1.83 0.97 28.70
C TRP A 106 1.90 -0.22 29.67
N LEU A 107 0.86 -0.39 30.50
CA LEU A 107 0.68 -1.50 31.43
C LEU A 107 -0.08 -2.67 30.78
#